data_AF-A0A0C3PPQ3-F1
#
_entry.id   AF-A0A0C3PPQ3-F1
#
_cell.length_a   1.000
_cell.length_b   1.000
_cell.length_c   1.000
_cell.angle_alpha   90.00
_cell.angle_beta   90.00
_cell.angle_gamma   90.00
#
_symmetry.space_group_name_H-M   'P 1'
#
loop_
_entity.id
_entity.type
_entity.pdbx_description
1 polymer ?
#
loop_
_entity_poly.entity_id
_entity_poly.type
_entity_poly.pdbx_seq_one_letter_code
_entity_poly.pdbx_strand_id
1 'polypeptide(L)'
;MSGHRVPTPPTNTPYIPSPVETKHYAYGLPSKARMIARSSADVWVQPTGPEAYLEPKELSVLGPHRLNGVWQDVIGPVMESYLLEQQVRCSLIHPLGLGVAGQPSPPAVIMVGVDRDSLSAEFGLRVVVHCRSILQENQVEDVHVIAYESQNQLFAGMYKPTITANPVAIVRELRSVFPSVTRRRRISRKPAVSSSSIPLNPANCSCSRLGTFCSLPTRKRTSSTGSAVTVEIRSGRLC
;
A
#
# COMPACT_ATOMS: atom_id res chain seq x y z
N MET A 1 -17.85 -30.96 32.11
CA MET A 1 -17.79 -29.63 31.46
C MET A 1 -17.07 -29.79 30.14
N SER A 2 -17.80 -29.91 29.05
CA SER A 2 -17.25 -30.23 27.73
C SER A 2 -16.61 -28.98 27.14
N GLY A 3 -15.29 -28.98 27.02
CA GLY A 3 -14.51 -27.88 26.45
C GLY A 3 -14.87 -27.69 24.98
N HIS A 4 -15.53 -26.57 24.67
CA HIS A 4 -15.79 -26.16 23.32
C HIS A 4 -14.47 -25.68 22.70
N ARG A 5 -13.79 -26.58 21.98
CA ARG A 5 -12.61 -26.22 21.19
C ARG A 5 -13.10 -25.50 19.93
N VAL A 6 -13.07 -24.18 19.96
CA VAL A 6 -13.29 -23.35 18.76
C VAL A 6 -12.18 -23.74 17.76
N PRO A 7 -12.51 -24.23 16.55
CA PRO A 7 -11.51 -24.46 15.52
C PRO A 7 -10.85 -23.11 15.21
N THR A 8 -9.54 -23.00 15.45
CA THR A 8 -8.75 -21.86 15.00
C THR A 8 -8.85 -21.79 13.47
N PRO A 9 -9.47 -20.73 12.89
CA PRO A 9 -9.57 -20.63 11.45
C PRO A 9 -8.17 -20.35 10.87
N PRO A 10 -7.69 -21.13 9.90
CA PRO A 10 -6.55 -20.73 9.10
C PRO A 10 -7.06 -19.68 8.09
N THR A 11 -7.02 -18.41 8.47
CA THR A 11 -7.31 -17.34 7.52
C THR A 11 -6.09 -16.44 7.42
N ASN A 12 -5.03 -16.95 6.77
CA ASN A 12 -3.84 -16.16 6.39
C ASN A 12 -4.14 -15.10 5.30
N THR A 13 -5.41 -14.85 5.00
CA THR A 13 -5.83 -13.95 3.93
C THR A 13 -6.33 -12.64 4.54
N PRO A 14 -5.77 -11.50 4.11
CA PRO A 14 -6.28 -10.18 4.45
C PRO A 14 -7.77 -10.05 4.09
N TYR A 15 -8.53 -9.36 4.93
CA TYR A 15 -9.99 -9.27 4.81
C TYR A 15 -10.46 -7.81 4.87
N ILE A 16 -11.71 -7.57 4.46
CA ILE A 16 -12.33 -6.24 4.53
C ILE A 16 -12.73 -5.96 5.98
N PRO A 17 -12.17 -4.93 6.65
CA PRO A 17 -12.48 -4.65 8.05
C PRO A 17 -13.96 -4.37 8.27
N SER A 18 -14.49 -4.81 9.42
CA SER A 18 -15.87 -4.49 9.81
C SER A 18 -16.01 -2.99 10.15
N PRO A 19 -17.21 -2.38 10.08
CA PRO A 19 -17.40 -0.99 10.46
C PRO A 19 -16.96 -0.67 11.90
N VAL A 20 -17.11 -1.64 12.82
CA VAL A 20 -16.69 -1.52 14.21
C VAL A 20 -15.17 -1.52 14.31
N GLU A 21 -14.49 -2.44 13.61
CA GLU A 21 -13.03 -2.51 13.53
C GLU A 21 -12.46 -1.22 12.91
N THR A 22 -13.00 -0.78 11.78
CA THR A 22 -12.61 0.46 11.09
C THR A 22 -12.62 1.69 12.00
N LYS A 23 -13.57 1.76 12.93
CA LYS A 23 -13.72 2.87 13.89
C LYS A 23 -12.80 2.76 15.11
N HIS A 24 -12.53 1.54 15.58
CA HIS A 24 -11.89 1.33 16.89
C HIS A 24 -10.49 0.71 16.82
N TYR A 25 -10.02 0.27 15.64
CA TYR A 25 -8.69 -0.34 15.49
C TYR A 25 -7.57 0.59 15.97
N ALA A 26 -7.65 1.89 15.65
CA ALA A 26 -6.69 2.92 16.05
C ALA A 26 -7.13 3.71 17.29
N TYR A 27 -7.95 3.11 18.16
CA TYR A 27 -8.32 3.70 19.44
C TYR A 27 -7.06 4.11 20.22
N GLY A 28 -7.07 5.26 20.90
CA GLY A 28 -5.91 5.83 21.59
C GLY A 28 -5.13 6.87 20.79
N LEU A 29 -5.18 6.84 19.45
CA LEU A 29 -4.49 7.85 18.63
C LEU A 29 -5.23 9.20 18.61
N PRO A 30 -4.50 10.33 18.69
CA PRO A 30 -5.11 11.67 18.78
C PRO A 30 -5.91 12.05 17.53
N SER A 31 -5.51 11.54 16.36
CA SER A 31 -6.18 11.83 15.08
C SER A 31 -7.56 11.20 14.97
N LYS A 32 -7.86 10.16 15.77
CA LYS A 32 -9.06 9.31 15.65
C LYS A 32 -9.31 8.91 14.19
N ALA A 33 -8.23 8.63 13.46
CA ALA A 33 -8.28 8.31 12.04
C ALA A 33 -9.06 7.01 11.81
N ARG A 34 -9.91 7.01 10.78
CA ARG A 34 -10.71 5.86 10.38
C ARG A 34 -9.83 4.91 9.56
N MET A 35 -9.77 3.63 9.93
CA MET A 35 -9.01 2.63 9.18
C MET A 35 -9.82 2.14 7.96
N ILE A 36 -9.20 2.16 6.79
CA ILE A 36 -9.83 1.72 5.54
C ILE A 36 -9.55 0.24 5.30
N ALA A 37 -8.27 -0.14 5.35
CA ALA A 37 -7.83 -1.49 5.06
C ALA A 37 -6.47 -1.77 5.72
N ARG A 38 -6.17 -3.05 5.93
CA ARG A 38 -4.86 -3.50 6.41
C ARG A 38 -4.46 -4.79 5.72
N SER A 39 -3.15 -4.97 5.60
CA SER A 39 -2.55 -6.13 4.95
C SER A 39 -2.26 -7.30 5.90
N SER A 40 -2.40 -7.11 7.22
CA SER A 40 -2.30 -8.22 8.18
C SER A 40 -3.54 -9.11 8.10
N ALA A 41 -3.36 -10.39 8.37
CA ALA A 41 -4.43 -11.39 8.36
C ALA A 41 -5.02 -11.63 9.76
N ASP A 42 -4.38 -11.09 10.81
CA ASP A 42 -4.81 -11.23 12.20
C ASP A 42 -6.25 -10.77 12.35
N VAL A 43 -7.10 -11.48 13.07
CA VAL A 43 -8.49 -11.04 13.27
C VAL A 43 -8.53 -10.02 14.40
N TRP A 44 -9.07 -8.84 14.15
CA TRP A 44 -9.35 -7.89 15.23
C TRP A 44 -10.58 -8.37 16.01
N VAL A 45 -10.43 -8.55 17.31
CA VAL A 45 -11.50 -9.00 18.19
C VAL A 45 -11.98 -7.82 19.02
N GLN A 46 -13.27 -7.50 18.91
CA GLN A 46 -13.88 -6.50 19.77
C GLN A 46 -13.86 -7.01 21.22
N PRO A 47 -13.34 -6.24 22.19
CA PRO A 47 -13.45 -6.59 23.60
C PRO A 47 -14.93 -6.77 23.99
N THR A 48 -15.25 -7.85 24.70
CA THR A 48 -16.61 -8.18 25.16
C THR A 48 -16.63 -8.41 26.67
N GLY A 49 -17.65 -7.87 27.36
CA GLY A 49 -17.80 -7.96 28.81
C GLY A 49 -17.98 -6.60 29.50
N PRO A 50 -18.40 -6.58 30.78
CA PRO A 50 -18.66 -5.33 31.53
C PRO A 50 -17.40 -4.48 31.76
N GLU A 51 -16.21 -5.06 31.69
CA GLU A 51 -14.91 -4.39 31.90
C GLU A 51 -14.01 -4.46 30.65
N ALA A 52 -14.61 -4.72 29.49
CA ALA A 52 -13.88 -4.92 28.25
C ALA A 52 -13.61 -3.57 27.55
N TYR A 53 -12.63 -2.83 28.08
CA TYR A 53 -12.19 -1.58 27.49
C TYR A 53 -11.33 -1.83 26.24
N LEU A 54 -11.38 -0.89 25.30
CA LEU A 54 -10.44 -0.88 24.18
C LEU A 54 -9.04 -0.54 24.69
N GLU A 55 -8.05 -1.31 24.25
CA GLU A 55 -6.66 -1.02 24.55
C GLU A 55 -6.18 0.15 23.67
N PRO A 56 -5.69 1.26 24.25
CA PRO A 56 -5.20 2.38 23.48
C PRO A 56 -3.94 1.96 22.71
N LYS A 57 -3.93 2.22 21.40
CA LYS A 57 -2.75 2.11 20.57
C LYS A 57 -1.89 3.36 20.68
N GLU A 58 -0.60 3.17 20.49
CA GLU A 58 0.41 4.22 20.52
C GLU A 58 1.31 4.12 19.28
N LEU A 59 1.69 5.27 18.74
CA LEU A 59 2.70 5.37 17.69
C LEU A 59 4.06 5.52 18.35
N SER A 60 5.03 4.79 17.84
CA SER A 60 6.42 4.86 18.28
C SER A 60 7.34 4.99 17.08
N VAL A 61 8.53 5.56 17.31
CA VAL A 61 9.58 5.58 16.30
C VAL A 61 9.99 4.15 16.01
N LEU A 62 10.16 3.82 14.72
CA LEU A 62 10.67 2.51 14.33
C LEU A 62 12.12 2.38 14.85
N GLY A 63 12.35 1.45 15.76
CA GLY A 63 13.67 1.16 16.31
C GLY A 63 14.63 0.61 15.24
N PRO A 64 15.79 0.04 15.63
CA PRO A 64 16.69 -0.63 14.70
C PRO A 64 15.95 -1.74 13.92
N HIS A 65 15.64 -1.47 12.66
CA HIS A 65 14.81 -2.32 11.82
C HIS A 65 15.36 -2.34 10.40
N ARG A 66 15.29 -3.48 9.70
CA ARG A 66 15.79 -3.64 8.32
C ARG A 66 15.22 -2.57 7.38
N LEU A 67 13.93 -2.27 7.55
CA LEU A 67 13.20 -1.24 6.80
C LEU A 67 13.92 0.11 6.79
N ASN A 68 14.59 0.52 7.88
CA ASN A 68 15.27 1.82 7.94
C ASN A 68 16.36 1.99 6.87
N GLY A 69 17.06 0.90 6.52
CA GLY A 69 18.16 0.92 5.54
C GLY A 69 17.70 0.87 4.08
N VAL A 70 16.45 0.44 3.83
CA VAL A 70 15.91 0.26 2.47
C VAL A 70 14.73 1.19 2.16
N TRP A 71 14.19 1.87 3.18
CA TRP A 71 12.99 2.70 3.06
C TRP A 71 13.18 3.86 2.09
N GLN A 72 14.21 4.70 2.30
CA GLN A 72 14.37 5.94 1.54
C GLN A 72 14.80 5.69 0.09
N ASP A 73 15.64 4.69 -0.13
CA ASP A 73 16.29 4.49 -1.43
C ASP A 73 15.53 3.53 -2.35
N VAL A 74 14.74 2.61 -1.79
CA VAL A 74 14.12 1.52 -2.56
C VAL A 74 12.62 1.45 -2.32
N ILE A 75 12.19 1.14 -1.10
CA ILE A 75 10.80 0.78 -0.83
C ILE A 75 9.86 1.98 -0.94
N GLY A 76 10.24 3.12 -0.34
CA GLY A 76 9.44 4.34 -0.32
C GLY A 76 9.14 4.85 -1.75
N PRO A 77 10.15 5.07 -2.61
CA PRO A 77 9.92 5.51 -3.99
C PRO A 77 9.07 4.55 -4.82
N VAL A 78 9.27 3.23 -4.65
CA VAL A 78 8.47 2.21 -5.37
C VAL A 78 7.02 2.21 -4.90
N MET A 79 6.78 2.29 -3.59
CA MET A 79 5.43 2.40 -3.03
C MET A 79 4.73 3.69 -3.47
N GLU A 80 5.41 4.83 -3.44
CA GLU A 80 4.86 6.11 -3.88
C GLU A 80 4.49 6.09 -5.36
N SER A 81 5.36 5.53 -6.21
CA SER A 81 5.11 5.35 -7.64
C SER A 81 3.88 4.47 -7.88
N TYR A 82 3.78 3.35 -7.18
CA TYR A 82 2.61 2.46 -7.24
C TYR A 82 1.32 3.18 -6.83
N LEU A 83 1.32 3.90 -5.71
CA LEU A 83 0.14 4.63 -5.23
C LEU A 83 -0.29 5.73 -6.21
N LEU A 84 0.67 6.40 -6.86
CA LEU A 84 0.41 7.37 -7.91
C LEU A 84 -0.21 6.73 -9.16
N GLU A 85 0.30 5.57 -9.60
CA GLU A 85 -0.25 4.81 -10.73
C GLU A 85 -1.70 4.34 -10.47
N GLN A 86 -1.99 3.94 -9.23
CA GLN A 86 -3.35 3.59 -8.78
C GLN A 86 -4.25 4.82 -8.56
N GLN A 87 -3.74 6.03 -8.81
CA GLN A 87 -4.44 7.30 -8.61
C GLN A 87 -4.93 7.50 -7.16
N VAL A 88 -4.25 6.88 -6.19
CA VAL A 88 -4.57 7.02 -4.77
C VAL A 88 -3.95 8.32 -4.26
N ARG A 89 -4.80 9.25 -3.81
CA ARG A 89 -4.35 10.53 -3.22
C ARG A 89 -3.85 10.30 -1.81
N CYS A 90 -2.55 10.04 -1.71
CA CYS A 90 -1.88 9.86 -0.43
C CYS A 90 -1.39 11.20 0.10
N SER A 91 -1.66 11.48 1.38
CA SER A 91 -1.14 12.63 2.11
C SER A 91 0.14 12.29 2.88
N LEU A 92 0.27 11.04 3.31
CA LEU A 92 1.36 10.57 4.16
C LEU A 92 1.65 9.10 3.88
N ILE A 93 2.94 8.75 3.83
CA ILE A 93 3.40 7.36 3.87
C ILE A 93 4.53 7.31 4.89
N HIS A 94 4.34 6.60 6.01
CA HIS A 94 5.31 6.63 7.10
C HIS A 94 5.53 5.25 7.74
N PRO A 95 6.78 4.77 7.83
CA PRO A 95 7.13 3.59 8.60
C PRO A 95 7.24 3.95 10.09
N LEU A 96 6.55 3.22 10.95
CA LEU A 96 6.53 3.45 12.40
C LEU A 96 6.19 2.17 13.16
N GLY A 97 6.32 2.18 14.48
CA GLY A 97 5.80 1.11 15.34
C GLY A 97 4.37 1.44 15.79
N LEU A 98 3.44 0.50 15.64
CA LEU A 98 2.04 0.64 16.10
C LEU A 98 1.66 -0.54 16.97
N GLY A 99 1.57 -0.32 18.28
CA GLY A 99 1.21 -1.34 19.26
C GLY A 99 0.28 -0.79 20.33
N VAL A 100 0.02 -1.61 21.34
CA VAL A 100 -0.72 -1.17 22.54
C VAL A 100 0.19 -0.27 23.38
N ALA A 101 -0.38 0.76 24.01
CA ALA A 101 0.36 1.68 24.87
C ALA A 101 1.16 0.92 25.95
N GLY A 102 2.43 1.29 26.13
CA GLY A 102 3.34 0.61 27.05
C GLY A 102 3.97 -0.69 26.52
N GLN A 103 3.64 -1.14 25.30
CA GLN A 103 4.32 -2.28 24.67
C GLN A 103 5.77 -1.89 24.32
N PRO A 104 6.80 -2.65 24.75
CA PRO A 104 8.20 -2.24 24.60
C PRO A 104 8.73 -2.32 23.16
N SER A 105 8.16 -3.20 22.34
CA SER A 105 8.53 -3.40 20.94
C SER A 105 7.27 -3.60 20.11
N PRO A 106 6.56 -2.52 19.75
CA PRO A 106 5.36 -2.61 18.95
C PRO A 106 5.67 -3.11 17.53
N PRO A 107 4.74 -3.82 16.87
CA PRO A 107 4.91 -4.27 15.49
C PRO A 107 5.22 -3.12 14.53
N ALA A 108 6.11 -3.38 13.58
CA ALA A 108 6.44 -2.43 12.54
C ALA A 108 5.30 -2.35 11.50
N VAL A 109 4.86 -1.14 11.21
CA VAL A 109 3.81 -0.87 10.23
C VAL A 109 4.17 0.29 9.33
N ILE A 110 3.65 0.28 8.11
CA ILE A 110 3.63 1.45 7.23
C ILE A 110 2.21 1.99 7.23
N MET A 111 2.06 3.21 7.72
CA MET A 111 0.79 3.94 7.66
C MET A 111 0.72 4.74 6.37
N VAL A 112 -0.34 4.49 5.59
CA VAL A 112 -0.69 5.23 4.38
C VAL A 112 -1.90 6.10 4.71
N GLY A 113 -1.69 7.41 4.82
CA GLY A 113 -2.75 8.39 4.95
C GLY A 113 -3.31 8.73 3.58
N VAL A 114 -4.62 8.56 3.40
CA VAL A 114 -5.34 8.93 2.17
C VAL A 114 -6.38 10.00 2.44
N ASP A 115 -6.78 10.72 1.40
CA ASP A 115 -7.90 11.66 1.50
C ASP A 115 -9.19 10.94 1.93
N ARG A 116 -10.00 11.62 2.75
CA ARG A 116 -11.31 11.10 3.16
C ARG A 116 -12.19 10.75 1.97
N ASP A 117 -12.85 9.60 2.07
CA ASP A 117 -13.78 9.07 1.07
C ASP A 117 -13.17 8.90 -0.34
N SER A 118 -11.84 8.99 -0.47
CA SER A 118 -11.15 8.80 -1.75
C SER A 118 -10.93 7.34 -2.11
N LEU A 119 -11.03 6.45 -1.13
CA LEU A 119 -10.66 5.04 -1.25
C LEU A 119 -11.72 4.15 -0.59
N SER A 120 -12.30 3.21 -1.35
CA SER A 120 -13.20 2.20 -0.79
C SER A 120 -12.43 1.13 -0.01
N ALA A 121 -13.11 0.39 0.87
CA ALA A 121 -12.46 -0.67 1.65
C ALA A 121 -11.93 -1.81 0.77
N GLU A 122 -12.66 -2.19 -0.28
CA GLU A 122 -12.28 -3.24 -1.24
C GLU A 122 -11.05 -2.81 -2.05
N PHE A 123 -11.05 -1.57 -2.55
CA PHE A 123 -9.92 -1.07 -3.33
C PHE A 123 -8.71 -0.83 -2.43
N GLY A 124 -8.94 -0.28 -1.23
CA GLY A 124 -7.91 -0.10 -0.21
C GLY A 124 -7.26 -1.41 0.19
N LEU A 125 -8.01 -2.51 0.31
CA LEU A 125 -7.47 -3.83 0.58
C LEU A 125 -6.52 -4.29 -0.52
N ARG A 126 -6.90 -4.14 -1.81
CA ARG A 126 -6.01 -4.48 -2.93
C ARG A 126 -4.72 -3.67 -2.90
N VAL A 127 -4.82 -2.38 -2.62
CA VAL A 127 -3.68 -1.45 -2.52
C VAL A 127 -2.73 -1.88 -1.40
N VAL A 128 -3.22 -2.05 -0.16
CA VAL A 128 -2.33 -2.40 0.98
C VAL A 128 -1.73 -3.80 0.83
N VAL A 129 -2.44 -4.74 0.21
CA VAL A 129 -1.91 -6.09 -0.09
C VAL A 129 -0.78 -6.01 -1.12
N HIS A 130 -0.92 -5.19 -2.17
CA HIS A 130 0.16 -5.00 -3.13
C HIS A 130 1.34 -4.23 -2.54
N CYS A 131 1.10 -3.23 -1.69
CA CYS A 131 2.17 -2.60 -0.94
C CYS A 131 2.91 -3.64 -0.07
N ARG A 132 2.20 -4.61 0.52
CA ARG A 132 2.85 -5.71 1.25
C ARG A 132 3.68 -6.61 0.34
N SER A 133 3.30 -6.86 -0.91
CA SER A 133 4.14 -7.63 -1.83
C SER A 133 5.44 -6.91 -2.19
N ILE A 134 5.41 -5.57 -2.34
CA ILE A 134 6.64 -4.77 -2.52
C ILE A 134 7.60 -4.95 -1.33
N LEU A 135 7.10 -5.03 -0.10
CA LEU A 135 7.93 -5.32 1.08
C LEU A 135 8.53 -6.72 1.02
N GLN A 136 7.73 -7.72 0.66
CA GLN A 136 8.14 -9.11 0.56
C GLN A 136 9.20 -9.33 -0.53
N GLU A 137 9.07 -8.67 -1.69
CA GLU A 137 10.06 -8.68 -2.77
C GLU A 137 11.43 -8.14 -2.31
N ASN A 138 11.42 -7.23 -1.32
CA ASN A 138 12.61 -6.68 -0.68
C ASN A 138 12.99 -7.40 0.62
N GLN A 139 12.43 -8.59 0.86
CA GLN A 139 12.69 -9.46 2.01
C GLN A 139 12.40 -8.77 3.37
N VAL A 140 11.36 -7.93 3.42
CA VAL A 140 10.81 -7.33 4.64
C VAL A 140 9.44 -7.96 4.89
N GLU A 141 9.40 -9.00 5.72
CA GLU A 141 8.20 -9.84 5.91
C GLU A 141 7.40 -9.48 7.17
N ASP A 142 8.06 -8.84 8.13
CA ASP A 142 7.58 -8.49 9.47
C ASP A 142 6.87 -7.14 9.56
N VAL A 143 6.66 -6.48 8.40
CA VAL A 143 6.02 -5.17 8.31
C VAL A 143 4.65 -5.29 7.64
N HIS A 144 3.64 -4.68 8.27
CA HIS A 144 2.29 -4.59 7.71
C HIS A 144 1.99 -3.18 7.20
N VAL A 145 1.26 -3.11 6.09
CA VAL A 145 0.73 -1.85 5.54
C VAL A 145 -0.70 -1.66 6.02
N ILE A 146 -1.02 -0.44 6.43
CA ILE A 146 -2.36 -0.04 6.85
C ILE A 146 -2.73 1.31 6.20
N ALA A 147 -3.90 1.36 5.59
CA ALA A 147 -4.46 2.57 5.00
C ALA A 147 -5.48 3.21 5.95
N TYR A 148 -5.36 4.52 6.15
CA TYR A 148 -6.25 5.31 7.00
C TYR A 148 -6.72 6.57 6.29
N GLU A 149 -7.92 7.02 6.64
CA GLU A 149 -8.37 8.34 6.29
C GLU A 149 -7.60 9.38 7.10
N SER A 150 -6.84 10.20 6.38
CA SER A 150 -6.25 11.41 6.92
C SER A 150 -7.20 12.57 6.71
N GLN A 151 -7.46 13.33 7.78
CA GLN A 151 -7.88 14.71 7.57
C GLN A 151 -6.61 15.47 7.20
N ASN A 152 -6.51 15.88 5.94
CA ASN A 152 -5.59 16.95 5.54
C ASN A 152 -6.06 18.27 6.18
N GLN A 153 -6.05 18.36 7.51
CA GLN A 153 -5.86 19.64 8.16
C GLN A 153 -4.41 19.96 7.90
N LEU A 154 -4.16 20.66 6.80
CA LEU A 154 -2.88 21.29 6.54
C LEU A 154 -2.48 21.99 7.84
N PHE A 155 -1.49 21.44 8.56
CA PHE A 155 -0.83 22.09 9.70
C PHE A 155 -0.14 23.40 9.29
N ALA A 156 -0.37 23.90 8.07
CA ALA A 156 -0.05 25.23 7.60
C ALA A 156 -0.61 26.37 8.49
N GLY A 157 -1.61 26.09 9.34
CA GLY A 157 -2.11 27.05 10.34
C GLY A 157 -1.40 27.03 11.70
N MET A 158 -0.58 26.02 12.00
CA MET A 158 0.03 25.83 13.33
C MET A 158 1.45 26.36 13.49
N TYR A 159 2.05 26.86 12.41
CA TYR A 159 3.27 27.67 12.49
C TYR A 159 2.92 29.13 12.18
N LYS A 160 2.46 29.89 13.19
CA LYS A 160 3.00 31.24 13.32
C LYS A 160 4.41 31.03 13.83
N PRO A 161 5.48 31.19 13.03
CA PRO A 161 6.82 31.24 13.60
C PRO A 161 6.81 32.42 14.57
N THR A 162 6.74 32.14 15.87
CA THR A 162 7.15 33.12 16.85
C THR A 162 8.63 33.30 16.60
N ILE A 163 8.98 34.40 15.93
CA ILE A 163 10.35 34.90 15.84
C ILE A 163 10.75 35.23 17.28
N THR A 164 11.20 34.22 18.01
CA THR A 164 11.86 34.40 19.29
C THR A 164 13.34 34.58 18.99
N ALA A 165 13.90 35.72 19.40
CA ALA A 165 15.29 36.09 19.22
C ALA A 165 16.25 35.27 20.12
N ASN A 166 15.92 34.01 20.40
CA ASN A 166 16.69 33.16 21.30
C ASN A 166 17.36 32.02 20.50
N PRO A 167 18.67 32.13 20.18
CA PRO A 167 19.37 31.26 19.23
C PRO A 167 19.67 29.83 19.74
N VAL A 168 19.11 29.39 20.87
CA VAL A 168 19.42 28.09 21.50
C VAL A 168 18.33 27.02 21.28
N ALA A 169 17.21 27.35 20.65
CA ALA A 169 16.18 26.37 20.33
C ALA A 169 16.57 25.54 19.09
N ILE A 170 17.42 24.53 19.29
CA ILE A 170 17.68 23.47 18.30
C ILE A 170 16.42 22.60 18.20
N VAL A 171 15.49 23.03 17.35
CA VAL A 171 14.36 22.21 16.89
C VAL A 171 14.90 21.26 15.82
N ARG A 172 14.97 19.97 16.16
CA ARG A 172 15.22 18.90 15.19
C ARG A 172 14.05 18.82 14.22
N GLU A 173 14.24 19.35 13.01
CA GLU A 173 13.31 19.21 11.90
C GLU A 173 13.17 17.74 11.47
N LEU A 174 11.94 17.22 11.49
CA LEU A 174 11.52 16.14 10.61
C LEU A 174 11.36 16.73 9.20
N ARG A 175 12.41 16.64 8.38
CA ARG A 175 12.35 17.07 6.98
C ARG A 175 11.42 16.17 6.18
N SER A 176 10.18 16.57 6.01
CA SER A 176 9.37 16.16 4.86
C SER A 176 9.82 16.98 3.65
N VAL A 177 10.75 16.45 2.86
CA VAL A 177 11.12 17.02 1.56
C VAL A 177 10.11 16.53 0.53
N PHE A 178 9.01 17.26 0.35
CA PHE A 178 8.24 17.20 -0.89
C PHE A 178 8.70 18.35 -1.78
N PRO A 179 9.35 18.10 -2.94
CA PRO A 179 9.53 19.14 -3.94
C PRO A 179 8.16 19.44 -4.56
N SER A 180 7.65 20.65 -4.30
CA SER A 180 6.47 21.20 -4.95
C SER A 180 6.72 21.30 -6.46
N VAL A 181 6.16 20.34 -7.21
CA VAL A 181 6.15 20.37 -8.68
C VAL A 181 5.37 21.60 -9.13
N THR A 182 6.12 22.63 -9.52
CA THR A 182 5.56 23.86 -10.09
C THR A 182 5.07 23.56 -11.50
N ARG A 183 3.75 23.41 -11.66
CA ARG A 183 3.07 23.17 -12.94
C ARG A 183 3.21 24.40 -13.86
N ARG A 184 4.29 24.49 -14.63
CA ARG A 184 4.42 25.45 -15.74
C ARG A 184 3.43 25.08 -16.85
N ARG A 185 2.32 25.81 -16.93
CA ARG A 185 1.47 25.87 -18.13
C ARG A 185 2.29 26.48 -19.27
N ARG A 186 2.83 25.65 -20.18
CA ARG A 186 3.21 26.10 -21.53
C ARG A 186 1.95 26.06 -22.39
N ILE A 187 1.45 27.24 -22.71
CA ILE A 187 0.46 27.45 -23.78
C ILE A 187 1.21 27.19 -25.09
N SER A 188 0.99 26.02 -25.68
CA SER A 188 1.46 25.71 -27.03
C SER A 188 0.46 26.28 -28.05
N ARG A 189 0.89 27.29 -28.81
CA ARG A 189 0.17 27.80 -29.98
C ARG A 189 0.13 26.71 -31.05
N LYS A 190 -1.06 26.28 -31.48
CA LYS A 190 -1.28 25.47 -32.68
C LYS A 190 -1.04 26.34 -33.93
N PRO A 191 -0.23 25.93 -34.91
CA PRO A 191 -0.34 26.44 -36.26
C PRO A 191 -1.49 25.72 -36.99
N ALA A 192 -2.25 26.50 -37.75
CA ALA A 192 -3.30 26.06 -38.65
C ALA A 192 -2.72 25.17 -39.76
N VAL A 193 -3.34 24.02 -39.98
CA VAL A 193 -3.12 23.22 -41.18
C VAL A 193 -4.45 23.07 -41.91
N SER A 194 -4.35 23.49 -43.18
CA SER A 194 -5.35 23.54 -44.23
C SER A 194 -6.14 22.24 -44.39
N SER A 195 -7.46 22.40 -44.42
CA SER A 195 -8.45 21.40 -44.81
C SER A 195 -8.50 21.28 -46.33
N SER A 196 -7.96 20.21 -46.89
CA SER A 196 -8.29 19.74 -48.24
C SER A 196 -9.23 18.54 -48.15
N SER A 197 -10.42 18.73 -48.72
CA SER A 197 -11.51 17.79 -48.88
C SER A 197 -11.27 16.86 -50.07
N ILE A 198 -11.38 15.53 -49.87
CA ILE A 198 -11.49 14.50 -50.92
C ILE A 198 -12.52 13.45 -50.46
N PRO A 199 -13.36 12.88 -51.37
CA PRO A 199 -14.73 12.50 -51.05
C PRO A 199 -14.97 11.03 -50.70
N LEU A 200 -16.19 10.82 -50.22
CA LEU A 200 -16.92 9.59 -49.92
C LEU A 200 -16.84 8.53 -51.03
N ASN A 201 -16.72 7.26 -50.62
CA ASN A 201 -17.19 6.14 -51.40
C ASN A 201 -17.84 5.08 -50.48
N PRO A 202 -19.14 4.76 -50.63
CA PRO A 202 -19.83 3.78 -49.81
C PRO A 202 -19.82 2.41 -50.51
N ALA A 203 -19.24 1.40 -49.85
CA ALA A 203 -19.40 0.00 -50.26
C ALA A 203 -20.12 -0.79 -49.17
N ASN A 204 -21.30 -1.25 -49.57
CA ASN A 204 -22.18 -2.21 -48.91
C ASN A 204 -21.44 -3.43 -48.35
N CYS A 205 -21.89 -3.92 -47.20
CA CYS A 205 -22.07 -5.36 -47.00
C CYS A 205 -23.07 -5.60 -45.86
N SER A 206 -24.31 -5.88 -46.24
CA SER A 206 -25.24 -6.65 -45.44
C SER A 206 -25.01 -8.13 -45.76
N CYS A 207 -24.93 -8.98 -44.72
CA CYS A 207 -25.25 -10.40 -44.88
C CYS A 207 -25.71 -10.97 -43.54
N SER A 208 -26.90 -11.54 -43.58
CA SER A 208 -27.67 -12.10 -42.47
C SER A 208 -27.20 -13.52 -42.13
N ARG A 209 -27.44 -13.91 -40.86
CA ARG A 209 -27.90 -15.22 -40.36
C ARG A 209 -27.50 -16.50 -41.13
N LEU A 210 -26.77 -17.41 -40.50
CA LEU A 210 -27.24 -18.67 -39.87
C LEU A 210 -26.03 -19.56 -39.53
N GLY A 211 -26.18 -20.34 -38.47
CA GLY A 211 -25.08 -21.02 -37.80
C GLY A 211 -24.40 -22.12 -38.61
N THR A 212 -23.30 -22.65 -38.08
CA THR A 212 -22.95 -24.08 -38.01
C THR A 212 -21.72 -24.22 -37.09
N PHE A 213 -21.76 -25.28 -36.29
CA PHE A 213 -20.66 -25.91 -35.56
C PHE A 213 -19.28 -25.78 -36.23
N CYS A 214 -18.25 -25.50 -35.44
CA CYS A 214 -16.89 -25.96 -35.75
C CYS A 214 -16.18 -26.43 -34.49
N SER A 215 -15.85 -27.72 -34.53
CA SER A 215 -15.05 -28.46 -33.57
C SER A 215 -13.58 -27.99 -33.56
N LEU A 216 -12.92 -28.28 -32.45
CA LEU A 216 -11.50 -28.15 -32.10
C LEU A 216 -10.48 -28.30 -33.25
N PRO A 217 -9.27 -27.75 -33.04
CA PRO A 217 -8.13 -28.64 -33.04
C PRO A 217 -7.28 -28.57 -31.76
N THR A 218 -6.95 -29.77 -31.30
CA THR A 218 -5.96 -30.14 -30.29
C THR A 218 -4.57 -29.61 -30.64
N ARG A 219 -4.00 -28.78 -29.75
CA ARG A 219 -2.61 -28.32 -29.87
C ARG A 219 -1.67 -29.39 -29.32
N LYS A 220 -0.88 -29.98 -30.23
CA LYS A 220 0.15 -30.99 -29.96
C LYS A 220 1.23 -30.47 -29.00
N ARG A 221 1.60 -31.34 -28.06
CA ARG A 221 2.86 -31.33 -27.29
C ARG A 221 4.04 -31.41 -28.25
N THR A 222 5.06 -30.59 -28.01
CA THR A 222 6.45 -30.89 -28.39
C THR A 222 7.31 -30.78 -27.15
N SER A 223 7.79 -31.93 -26.71
CA SER A 223 8.82 -32.15 -25.72
C SER A 223 10.19 -31.82 -26.33
N SER A 224 10.97 -30.95 -25.68
CA SER A 224 12.40 -30.82 -25.91
C SER A 224 13.18 -31.28 -24.66
N THR A 225 13.77 -32.46 -24.78
CA THR A 225 15.12 -32.85 -24.34
C THR A 225 16.03 -31.62 -24.20
N GLY A 226 16.87 -31.39 -23.19
CA GLY A 226 17.60 -32.26 -22.27
C GLY A 226 19.03 -31.68 -22.22
N SER A 227 19.48 -31.21 -21.05
CA SER A 227 20.91 -31.00 -20.76
C SER A 227 21.11 -31.03 -19.25
N ALA A 228 21.68 -32.13 -18.80
CA ALA A 228 22.21 -32.30 -17.46
C ALA A 228 23.54 -31.54 -17.37
N VAL A 229 23.64 -30.63 -16.40
CA VAL A 229 24.91 -30.03 -16.01
C VAL A 229 25.45 -30.85 -14.85
N THR A 230 26.50 -31.62 -15.13
CA THR A 230 27.32 -32.30 -14.13
C THR A 230 28.17 -31.26 -13.41
N VAL A 231 27.95 -31.08 -12.11
CA VAL A 231 28.83 -30.28 -11.25
C VAL A 231 29.79 -31.22 -10.54
N GLU A 232 31.05 -31.21 -10.98
CA GLU A 232 32.16 -31.92 -10.37
C GLU A 232 32.70 -31.07 -9.20
N ILE A 233 32.44 -31.49 -7.96
CA ILE A 233 33.02 -30.87 -6.76
C ILE A 233 34.36 -31.54 -6.48
N ARG A 234 35.46 -30.85 -6.82
CA ARG A 234 36.81 -31.23 -6.40
C ARG A 234 37.01 -30.88 -4.93
N SER A 235 37.24 -31.91 -4.12
CA SER A 235 37.75 -31.82 -2.75
C SER A 235 39.21 -31.39 -2.78
N GLY A 236 39.53 -30.25 -2.19
CA GLY A 236 40.89 -29.80 -1.93
C GLY A 236 41.16 -29.78 -0.43
N ARG A 237 42.06 -30.65 0.02
CA ARG A 237 42.66 -30.67 1.37
C ARG A 237 44.18 -30.55 1.21
N LEU A 238 44.81 -29.97 2.24
CA LEU A 238 46.25 -29.78 2.52
C LEU A 238 46.80 -28.41 2.06
N CYS A 239 47.03 -27.50 3.01
CA CYS A 239 48.22 -27.46 3.88
C CYS A 239 47.82 -26.98 5.28
#